data_AF-A0A5C2S339-F1
#
_entry.id   AF-A0A5C2S339-F1
#
_cell.length_a   1.000
_cell.length_b   1.000
_cell.length_c   1.000
_cell.angle_alpha   90.00
_cell.angle_beta   90.00
_cell.angle_gamma   90.00
#
_symmetry.space_group_name_H-M   'P 1'
#
loop_
_entity.id
_entity.type
_entity.pdbx_description
1 polymer ?
#
loop_
_entity_poly.entity_id
_entity_poly.type
_entity_poly.pdbx_seq_one_letter_code
_entity_poly.pdbx_strand_id
1 'polypeptide(L)'
;MVRPLIPQPGYYAVIRIDPEAMVTDLGLDDPETIQESRNMPRKKYLVYLEWPTELPMPHMRWCRYEVSPTGTTLRSVDETRCFTSDMVIPIAPNMRCTGEHRPVHPTPAFPFSNCYHWALNERIVRIRVHDDGVEHEDAISL
;
A
#
# COMPACT_ATOMS: atom_id res chain seq x y z
N MET A 1 19.55 15.65 -8.72
CA MET A 1 18.50 15.97 -7.73
C MET A 1 18.63 14.98 -6.58
N VAL A 2 18.56 15.41 -5.32
CA VAL A 2 18.65 14.49 -4.18
C VAL A 2 17.33 13.74 -4.06
N ARG A 3 17.36 12.40 -4.08
CA ARG A 3 16.16 11.57 -3.94
C ARG A 3 15.69 11.55 -2.48
N PRO A 4 14.38 11.58 -2.20
CA PRO A 4 13.89 11.45 -0.84
C PRO A 4 14.21 10.04 -0.31
N LEU A 5 14.55 9.92 0.99
CA LEU A 5 14.85 8.63 1.62
C LEU A 5 13.63 7.71 1.73
N ILE A 6 12.43 8.31 1.80
CA ILE A 6 11.16 7.60 1.91
C ILE A 6 10.26 7.96 0.72
N PRO A 7 9.30 7.08 0.37
CA PRO A 7 8.33 7.39 -0.66
C PRO A 7 7.51 8.63 -0.31
N GLN A 8 7.29 9.50 -1.29
CA GLN A 8 6.38 10.62 -1.14
C GLN A 8 4.93 10.13 -1.10
N PRO A 9 4.05 10.80 -0.33
CA PRO A 9 2.63 10.50 -0.31
C PRO A 9 1.97 10.83 -1.65
N GLY A 10 0.81 10.25 -1.91
CA GLY A 10 0.02 10.51 -3.12
C GLY A 10 0.35 9.62 -4.32
N TYR A 11 1.30 8.71 -4.18
CA TYR A 11 1.70 7.79 -5.24
C TYR A 11 1.11 6.39 -5.04
N TYR A 12 0.88 5.69 -6.13
CA TYR A 12 0.61 4.26 -6.12
C TYR A 12 1.92 3.48 -6.12
N ALA A 13 1.94 2.39 -5.36
CA ALA A 13 3.09 1.53 -5.22
C ALA A 13 2.68 0.05 -5.24
N VAL A 14 3.62 -0.80 -5.62
CA VAL A 14 3.52 -2.24 -5.40
C VAL A 14 4.42 -2.61 -4.23
N ILE A 15 3.82 -3.03 -3.12
CA ILE A 15 4.56 -3.51 -1.96
C ILE A 15 4.63 -5.03 -1.96
N ARG A 16 5.71 -5.57 -1.41
CA ARG A 16 5.87 -7.00 -1.13
C ARG A 16 6.31 -7.12 0.32
N ILE A 17 5.58 -7.92 1.09
CA ILE A 17 5.92 -8.18 2.49
C ILE A 17 7.12 -9.14 2.52
N ASP A 18 8.07 -8.87 3.40
CA ASP A 18 9.21 -9.74 3.72
C ASP A 18 9.08 -10.22 5.18
N PRO A 19 8.42 -11.36 5.40
CA PRO A 19 8.17 -11.87 6.75
C PRO A 19 9.47 -12.22 7.49
N GLU A 20 10.47 -12.75 6.79
CA GLU A 20 11.76 -13.15 7.38
C GLU A 20 12.56 -11.93 7.84
N ALA A 21 12.61 -10.87 7.02
CA ALA A 21 13.26 -9.62 7.42
C ALA A 21 12.56 -8.99 8.63
N MET A 22 11.22 -9.03 8.68
CA MET A 22 10.44 -8.51 9.80
C MET A 22 10.72 -9.31 11.10
N VAL A 23 10.65 -10.63 11.03
CA VAL A 23 10.92 -11.55 12.17
C VAL A 23 12.34 -11.34 12.70
N THR A 24 13.33 -11.27 11.80
CA THR A 24 14.72 -10.99 12.15
C THR A 24 14.88 -9.62 12.82
N ASP A 25 14.24 -8.58 12.29
CA ASP A 25 14.31 -7.21 12.83
C ASP A 25 13.65 -7.09 14.21
N LEU A 26 12.61 -7.88 14.48
CA LEU A 26 11.94 -7.95 15.78
C LEU A 26 12.71 -8.83 16.80
N GLY A 27 13.78 -9.49 16.39
CA GLY A 27 14.55 -10.39 17.27
C GLY A 27 13.80 -11.67 17.63
N LEU A 28 12.88 -12.10 16.78
CA LEU A 28 12.15 -13.37 16.95
C LEU A 28 12.97 -14.49 16.29
N ASP A 29 13.72 -15.23 17.08
CA ASP A 29 14.72 -16.21 16.63
C ASP A 29 14.33 -17.67 16.91
N ASP A 30 13.11 -17.91 17.39
CA ASP A 30 12.65 -19.27 17.64
C ASP A 30 12.47 -20.04 16.32
N PRO A 31 12.85 -21.33 16.28
CA PRO A 31 12.84 -22.11 15.04
C PRO A 31 11.45 -22.22 14.38
N GLU A 32 10.38 -22.20 15.18
CA GLU A 32 9.00 -22.31 14.71
C GLU A 32 8.59 -21.04 13.95
N THR A 33 8.79 -19.86 14.54
CA THR A 33 8.53 -18.56 13.89
C THR A 33 9.34 -18.39 12.61
N ILE A 34 10.63 -18.77 12.61
CA ILE A 34 11.46 -18.71 11.40
C ILE A 34 10.87 -19.62 10.31
N GLN A 35 10.49 -20.85 10.66
CA GLN A 35 9.94 -21.79 9.70
C GLN A 35 8.59 -21.30 9.13
N GLU A 36 7.71 -20.78 9.98
CA GLU A 36 6.42 -20.23 9.54
C GLU A 36 6.60 -18.98 8.67
N SER A 37 7.56 -18.11 8.99
CA SER A 37 7.87 -16.93 8.17
C SER A 37 8.34 -17.29 6.76
N ARG A 38 9.06 -18.40 6.60
CA ARG A 38 9.50 -18.94 5.31
C ARG A 38 8.34 -19.55 4.51
N ASN A 39 7.38 -20.13 5.20
CA ASN A 39 6.18 -20.72 4.61
C ASN A 39 5.17 -19.65 4.18
N MET A 40 5.27 -18.42 4.70
CA MET A 40 4.37 -17.33 4.32
C MET A 40 4.54 -16.92 2.84
N PRO A 41 3.43 -16.81 2.09
CA PRO A 41 3.52 -16.43 0.68
C PRO A 41 3.89 -14.95 0.53
N ARG A 42 4.98 -14.68 -0.20
CA ARG A 42 5.44 -13.32 -0.53
C ARG A 42 4.64 -12.72 -1.68
N LYS A 43 3.41 -12.32 -1.39
CA LYS A 43 2.50 -11.71 -2.36
C LYS A 43 2.87 -10.24 -2.62
N LYS A 44 2.53 -9.78 -3.82
CA LYS A 44 2.57 -8.37 -4.21
C LYS A 44 1.19 -7.75 -3.98
N TYR A 45 1.17 -6.56 -3.42
CA TYR A 45 -0.04 -5.81 -3.15
C TYR A 45 0.08 -4.45 -3.80
N LEU A 46 -0.98 -4.04 -4.50
CA LEU A 46 -1.11 -2.68 -5.01
C LEU A 46 -1.67 -1.80 -3.91
N VAL A 47 -1.01 -0.71 -3.63
CA VAL A 47 -1.39 0.23 -2.56
C VAL A 47 -1.29 1.66 -3.06
N TYR A 48 -2.07 2.53 -2.44
CA TYR A 48 -1.87 3.98 -2.49
C TYR A 48 -1.17 4.43 -1.22
N LEU A 49 -0.15 5.27 -1.36
CA LEU A 49 0.65 5.79 -0.27
C LEU A 49 -0.05 7.02 0.32
N GLU A 50 -0.61 6.89 1.53
CA GLU A 50 -1.34 7.98 2.18
C GLU A 50 -0.35 8.97 2.79
N TRP A 51 0.27 8.63 3.93
CA TRP A 51 1.22 9.49 4.61
C TRP A 51 2.22 8.68 5.45
N PRO A 52 3.49 9.14 5.58
CA PRO A 52 4.38 8.61 6.60
C PRO A 52 3.82 8.93 8.00
N THR A 53 3.82 7.96 8.89
CA THR A 53 3.31 8.12 10.26
C THR A 53 4.42 8.46 11.27
N GLU A 54 5.65 8.69 10.78
CA GLU A 54 6.81 9.06 11.60
C GLU A 54 7.75 9.99 10.83
N LEU A 55 8.55 10.76 11.57
CA LEU A 55 9.52 11.68 10.98
C LEU A 55 10.76 10.90 10.48
N PRO A 56 11.33 11.24 9.31
CA PRO A 56 12.57 10.63 8.84
C PRO A 56 13.72 10.95 9.80
N MET A 57 14.33 9.91 10.39
CA MET A 57 15.48 10.04 11.27
C MET A 57 16.77 9.60 10.56
N PRO A 58 17.95 10.15 10.93
CA PRO A 58 19.23 9.62 10.46
C PRO A 58 19.35 8.12 10.77
N HIS A 59 19.87 7.34 9.81
CA HIS A 59 20.07 5.89 9.93
C HIS A 59 18.79 5.05 10.13
N MET A 60 17.62 5.62 9.83
CA MET A 60 16.36 4.90 9.88
C MET A 60 16.36 3.75 8.85
N ARG A 61 16.20 2.51 9.30
CA ARG A 61 16.16 1.32 8.43
C ARG A 61 14.80 1.13 7.75
N TRP A 62 13.74 1.57 8.42
CA TRP A 62 12.36 1.41 8.00
C TRP A 62 11.55 2.65 8.35
N CYS A 63 10.60 3.03 7.50
CA CYS A 63 9.63 4.08 7.76
C CYS A 63 8.23 3.47 7.97
N ARG A 64 7.56 3.79 9.07
CA ARG A 64 6.13 3.52 9.24
C ARG A 64 5.32 4.40 8.31
N TYR A 65 4.46 3.76 7.52
CA TYR A 65 3.71 4.40 6.46
C TYR A 65 2.27 3.92 6.47
N GLU A 66 1.34 4.85 6.36
CA GLU A 66 -0.07 4.56 6.15
C GLU A 66 -0.32 4.35 4.66
N VAL A 67 -0.86 3.19 4.31
CA VAL A 67 -1.14 2.82 2.92
C VAL A 67 -2.56 2.31 2.79
N SER A 68 -3.19 2.59 1.66
CA SER A 68 -4.52 2.12 1.32
C SER A 68 -4.43 1.03 0.24
N PRO A 69 -4.63 -0.25 0.57
CA PRO A 69 -4.64 -1.33 -0.42
C PRO A 69 -5.74 -1.11 -1.46
N THR A 70 -5.38 -1.28 -2.72
CA THR A 70 -6.30 -1.18 -3.85
C THR A 70 -7.05 -2.49 -4.04
N GLY A 71 -8.38 -2.42 -4.05
CA GLY A 71 -9.24 -3.55 -4.35
C GLY A 71 -9.33 -3.80 -5.86
N THR A 72 -9.40 -5.06 -6.27
CA THR A 72 -9.65 -5.49 -7.67
C THR A 72 -11.10 -5.89 -7.92
N THR A 73 -11.91 -5.80 -6.86
CA THR A 73 -13.35 -6.06 -6.81
C THR A 73 -14.01 -5.00 -5.94
N LEU A 74 -15.33 -4.98 -5.93
CA LEU A 74 -16.08 -4.28 -4.89
C LEU A 74 -15.70 -4.85 -3.51
N ARG A 75 -15.88 -4.04 -2.48
CA ARG A 75 -15.63 -4.48 -1.11
C ARG A 75 -16.72 -5.42 -0.64
N SER A 76 -16.35 -6.33 0.26
CA SER A 76 -17.32 -7.15 0.99
C SER A 76 -18.16 -6.26 1.91
N VAL A 77 -19.43 -6.64 2.05
CA VAL A 77 -20.32 -6.05 3.06
C VAL A 77 -19.84 -6.45 4.45
N ASP A 78 -19.79 -5.49 5.37
CA ASP A 78 -19.49 -5.71 6.78
C ASP A 78 -20.45 -4.87 7.61
N GLU A 79 -21.55 -5.49 8.03
CA GLU A 79 -22.62 -4.83 8.78
C GLU A 79 -22.14 -4.31 10.14
N THR A 80 -21.15 -4.97 10.76
CA THR A 80 -20.63 -4.57 12.08
C THR A 80 -19.90 -3.23 12.02
N ARG A 81 -19.28 -2.93 10.88
CA ARG A 81 -18.58 -1.68 10.59
C ARG A 81 -19.38 -0.76 9.66
N CYS A 82 -20.66 -1.09 9.42
CA CYS A 82 -21.57 -0.36 8.53
C CYS A 82 -21.03 -0.16 7.11
N PHE A 83 -20.30 -1.15 6.57
CA PHE A 83 -19.77 -1.09 5.21
C PHE A 83 -20.67 -1.79 4.21
N THR A 84 -21.06 -1.06 3.17
CA THR A 84 -21.78 -1.58 2.01
C THR A 84 -20.83 -1.79 0.83
N SER A 85 -21.23 -2.60 -0.15
CA SER A 85 -20.36 -2.97 -1.28
C SER A 85 -20.01 -1.78 -2.20
N ASP A 86 -20.84 -0.74 -2.18
CA ASP A 86 -20.70 0.49 -2.95
C ASP A 86 -19.89 1.59 -2.25
N MET A 87 -19.40 1.38 -1.03
CA MET A 87 -18.45 2.28 -0.35
C MET A 87 -17.03 2.15 -0.91
N VAL A 88 -16.92 2.41 -2.21
CA VAL A 88 -15.70 2.36 -3.03
C VAL A 88 -15.62 3.57 -3.96
N ILE A 89 -14.42 3.89 -4.42
CA ILE A 89 -14.18 4.89 -5.48
C ILE A 89 -13.42 4.19 -6.61
N PRO A 90 -13.96 4.13 -7.84
CA PRO A 90 -13.25 3.53 -8.97
C PRO A 90 -11.99 4.32 -9.34
N ILE A 91 -10.98 3.62 -9.85
CA ILE A 91 -9.76 4.25 -10.39
C ILE A 91 -9.81 4.11 -11.91
N ALA A 92 -9.82 5.23 -12.64
CA ALA A 92 -9.85 5.24 -14.11
C ALA A 92 -8.68 4.40 -14.66
N PRO A 93 -8.89 3.54 -15.67
CA PRO A 93 -10.04 3.53 -16.59
C PRO A 93 -11.26 2.72 -16.11
N ASN A 94 -11.31 2.29 -14.85
CA ASN A 94 -12.49 1.63 -14.32
C ASN A 94 -13.70 2.58 -14.24
N MET A 95 -14.70 2.34 -15.09
CA MET A 95 -15.96 3.11 -15.11
C MET A 95 -17.10 2.42 -14.37
N ARG A 96 -16.87 1.24 -13.78
CA ARG A 96 -17.91 0.49 -13.07
C ARG A 96 -18.16 1.14 -11.71
N CYS A 97 -19.07 2.10 -11.71
CA CYS A 97 -19.54 2.80 -10.52
C CYS A 97 -20.81 2.08 -10.01
N THR A 98 -20.83 1.66 -8.75
CA THR A 98 -22.03 1.12 -8.10
C THR A 98 -22.96 2.20 -7.55
N GLY A 99 -22.61 3.48 -7.71
CA GLY A 99 -23.36 4.64 -7.26
C GLY A 99 -22.95 5.91 -8.02
N GLU A 100 -23.12 7.08 -7.40
CA GLU A 100 -22.82 8.40 -8.01
C GLU A 100 -21.33 8.77 -8.03
N HIS A 101 -20.48 7.92 -7.45
CA HIS A 101 -19.05 8.20 -7.30
C HIS A 101 -18.35 8.19 -8.66
N ARG A 102 -17.73 9.32 -9.02
CA ARG A 102 -16.93 9.41 -10.24
C ARG A 102 -15.56 8.74 -10.04
N PRO A 103 -15.01 8.10 -11.08
CA PRO A 103 -13.65 7.56 -11.01
C PRO A 103 -12.62 8.66 -10.73
N VAL A 104 -11.58 8.34 -9.97
CA VAL A 104 -10.38 9.17 -9.86
C VAL A 104 -9.49 8.95 -11.07
N HIS A 105 -8.69 9.96 -11.42
CA HIS A 105 -7.88 9.95 -12.64
C HIS A 105 -6.39 10.12 -12.30
N PRO A 106 -5.66 9.02 -12.05
CA PRO A 106 -4.23 9.10 -11.80
C PRO A 106 -3.44 9.61 -13.01
N THR A 107 -2.28 10.18 -12.74
CA THR A 107 -1.29 10.58 -13.73
C THR A 107 0.06 9.95 -13.41
N PRO A 108 0.70 9.22 -14.33
CA PRO A 108 0.18 8.74 -15.63
C PRO A 108 -1.05 7.82 -15.51
N ALA A 109 -1.67 7.48 -16.64
CA ALA A 109 -2.87 6.64 -16.67
C ALA A 109 -2.67 5.31 -15.92
N PHE A 110 -3.65 4.95 -15.09
CA PHE A 110 -3.57 3.72 -14.30
C PHE A 110 -3.62 2.48 -15.21
N PRO A 111 -2.76 1.47 -14.99
CA PRO A 111 -2.63 0.33 -15.90
C PRO A 111 -3.75 -0.71 -15.76
N PHE A 112 -4.59 -0.64 -14.71
CA PHE A 112 -5.59 -1.66 -14.41
C PHE A 112 -7.02 -1.10 -14.50
N SER A 113 -7.91 -1.81 -15.22
CA SER A 113 -9.27 -1.36 -15.49
C SER A 113 -10.34 -1.82 -14.49
N ASN A 114 -9.95 -2.49 -13.41
CA ASN A 114 -10.85 -3.06 -12.41
C ASN A 114 -10.45 -2.71 -10.97
N CYS A 115 -9.76 -1.59 -10.79
CA CYS A 115 -9.26 -1.17 -9.48
C CYS A 115 -10.18 -0.15 -8.80
N TYR A 116 -10.19 -0.21 -7.47
CA TYR A 116 -11.01 0.59 -6.58
C TYR A 116 -10.22 0.99 -5.34
N HIS A 117 -10.45 2.20 -4.86
CA HIS A 117 -10.20 2.56 -3.45
C HIS A 117 -11.38 2.10 -2.61
N TRP A 118 -11.13 1.37 -1.53
CA TRP A 118 -12.17 0.99 -0.56
C TRP A 118 -12.17 1.99 0.58
N ALA A 119 -13.35 2.45 1.01
CA ALA A 119 -13.42 3.41 2.11
C ALA A 119 -12.89 2.82 3.43
N LEU A 120 -12.09 3.59 4.17
CA LEU A 120 -11.53 3.22 5.47
C LEU A 120 -10.73 1.90 5.43
N ASN A 121 -9.84 1.77 4.44
CA ASN A 121 -9.04 0.58 4.20
C ASN A 121 -7.54 0.77 4.55
N GLU A 122 -7.21 1.80 5.30
CA GLU A 122 -5.84 2.18 5.61
C GLU A 122 -5.15 1.10 6.46
N ARG A 123 -3.86 0.85 6.20
CA ARG A 123 -3.00 -0.08 6.94
C ARG A 123 -1.67 0.57 7.20
N ILE A 124 -1.11 0.33 8.38
CA ILE A 124 0.24 0.76 8.71
C ILE A 124 1.22 -0.34 8.32
N VAL A 125 2.20 -0.01 7.49
CA VAL A 125 3.29 -0.89 7.09
C VAL A 125 4.65 -0.29 7.45
N ARG A 126 5.69 -1.11 7.48
CA ARG A 126 7.08 -0.66 7.57
C ARG A 126 7.72 -0.78 6.19
N ILE A 127 8.04 0.36 5.57
CA ILE A 127 8.71 0.42 4.27
C ILE A 127 10.21 0.51 4.50
N ARG A 128 10.99 -0.32 3.80
CA ARG A 128 12.45 -0.26 3.86
C ARG A 128 12.96 1.07 3.32
N VAL A 129 13.87 1.70 4.07
CA VAL A 129 14.60 2.88 3.60
C VAL A 129 15.83 2.40 2.85
N HIS A 130 16.08 2.98 1.68
CA HIS A 130 17.24 2.70 0.86
C HIS A 130 18.16 3.93 0.83
N ASP A 131 19.47 3.72 0.94
CA ASP A 131 20.46 4.81 0.95
C ASP A 131 20.45 5.61 -0.37
N ASP A 132 20.10 4.95 -1.48
CA ASP A 132 19.95 5.57 -2.81
C ASP A 132 18.67 6.42 -2.95
N GLY A 133 17.80 6.41 -1.93
CA GLY A 133 16.50 7.08 -1.93
C GLY A 133 15.46 6.42 -2.83
N VAL A 134 14.31 7.09 -2.98
CA VAL A 134 13.14 6.61 -3.73
C VAL A 134 12.92 7.48 -4.97
N GLU A 135 12.85 6.81 -6.11
CA GLU A 135 12.56 7.42 -7.40
C GLU A 135 11.05 7.51 -7.63
N HIS A 136 10.60 8.68 -8.09
CA HIS A 136 9.20 8.97 -8.38
C HIS A 136 9.00 9.41 -9.84
N GLU A 137 10.08 9.42 -10.64
CA GLU A 137 9.97 9.71 -12.07
C GLU A 137 9.05 8.66 -12.71
N ASP A 138 8.04 9.13 -13.45
CA ASP A 138 6.97 8.34 -14.06
C ASP A 138 6.10 7.50 -13.10
N ALA A 139 6.25 7.68 -11.79
CA ALA A 139 5.39 7.03 -10.81
C ALA A 139 3.97 7.56 -10.92
N ILE A 140 3.00 6.66 -10.79
CA ILE A 140 1.59 7.02 -10.91
C ILE A 140 1.13 7.65 -9.61
N SER A 141 0.58 8.86 -9.67
CA SER A 141 0.03 9.58 -8.52
C SER A 141 -1.42 10.01 -8.77
N LEU A 142 -2.13 10.34 -7.68
CA LEU A 142 -3.39 11.10 -7.75
C LEU A 142 -3.14 12.61 -7.74
#